data_AF-Q0GN82-F1
#
_entry.id   AF-Q0GN82-F1
#
_cell.length_a   1.000
_cell.length_b   1.000
_cell.length_c   1.000
_cell.angle_alpha   90.00
_cell.angle_beta   90.00
_cell.angle_gamma   90.00
#
_symmetry.space_group_name_H-M   'P 1'
#
loop_
_entity.id
_entity.type
_entity.pdbx_description
1 polymer ?
#
loop_
_entity_poly.entity_id
_entity_poly.type
_entity_poly.pdbx_seq_one_letter_code
_entity_poly.pdbx_strand_id
1 'polypeptide(L)'
;MSTKGASLKGLLLVVLLVSNMLLTKEGVTSLPICPNGSANCQVSLGELFDRAVKLSHYIHFLSSEMFNEFDERYAQGRGFITKAVNGCHTSSLTTPEDKEQAQQIHHEDLLNIV
;
A
#
# COMPACT_ATOMS: atom_id res chain seq x y z
N MET A 1 -39.83 40.07 17.62
CA MET A 1 -39.15 39.36 16.52
C MET A 1 -37.78 40.01 16.34
N SER A 2 -36.70 39.35 16.78
CA SER A 2 -35.34 39.91 16.67
C SER A 2 -34.53 39.08 15.69
N THR A 3 -34.27 39.65 14.52
CA THR A 3 -33.45 39.03 13.47
C THR A 3 -31.98 39.19 13.84
N LYS A 4 -31.34 38.09 14.30
CA LYS A 4 -29.90 38.06 14.57
C LYS A 4 -29.15 38.11 13.24
N GLY A 5 -28.55 39.24 12.91
CA GLY A 5 -27.69 39.40 11.73
C GLY A 5 -26.44 38.53 11.88
N ALA A 6 -26.13 37.75 10.84
CA ALA A 6 -24.92 36.93 10.81
C ALA A 6 -23.67 37.83 10.83
N SER A 7 -22.70 37.51 11.69
CA SER A 7 -21.42 38.22 11.76
C SER A 7 -20.66 38.08 10.45
N LEU A 8 -20.20 39.20 9.87
CA LEU A 8 -19.43 39.26 8.62
C LEU A 8 -18.21 38.32 8.65
N LYS A 9 -17.56 38.19 9.81
CA LYS A 9 -16.43 37.26 10.01
C LYS A 9 -16.86 35.81 9.91
N GLY A 10 -18.05 35.47 10.42
CA GLY A 10 -18.63 34.14 10.31
C GLY A 10 -19.01 33.81 8.87
N LEU A 11 -19.58 34.79 8.14
CA LEU A 11 -19.89 34.64 6.73
C LEU A 11 -18.61 34.39 5.90
N LEU A 12 -17.55 35.17 6.16
CA LEU A 12 -16.25 35.01 5.50
C LEU A 12 -15.64 33.63 5.77
N LEU A 13 -15.73 33.14 7.01
CA LEU A 13 -15.24 31.81 7.40
C LEU A 13 -15.99 30.69 6.67
N VAL A 14 -17.32 30.81 6.57
CA VAL A 14 -18.15 29.85 5.83
C VAL A 14 -17.80 29.86 4.34
N VAL A 15 -17.62 31.04 3.74
CA VAL A 15 -17.19 31.15 2.33
C VAL A 15 -15.82 30.51 2.12
N LEU A 16 -14.85 30.75 3.00
CA LEU A 16 -13.52 30.13 2.91
C LEU A 16 -13.58 28.61 3.04
N LEU A 17 -14.39 28.09 3.98
CA LEU A 17 -14.58 26.65 4.16
C LEU A 17 -15.23 26.01 2.92
N VAL A 18 -16.29 26.61 2.38
CA VAL A 18 -16.95 26.10 1.17
C VAL A 18 -16.03 26.16 -0.04
N SER A 19 -15.26 27.25 -0.21
CA SER A 19 -14.26 27.35 -1.28
C SER A 19 -13.16 26.29 -1.16
N ASN A 20 -12.67 26.01 0.05
CA ASN A 20 -11.63 24.99 0.25
C ASN A 20 -12.17 23.58 -0.01
N MET A 21 -13.44 23.30 0.35
CA MET A 21 -14.12 22.06 0.02
C MET A 21 -14.42 21.90 -1.49
N LEU A 22 -14.60 23.01 -2.21
CA LEU A 22 -14.77 23.03 -3.67
C LEU A 22 -13.44 22.89 -4.41
N LEU A 23 -12.35 23.45 -3.87
CA LEU A 23 -11.00 23.35 -4.45
C LEU A 23 -10.37 21.98 -4.22
N THR A 24 -10.65 21.33 -3.09
CA THR A 24 -10.21 19.96 -2.79
C THR A 24 -10.99 18.89 -3.55
N LYS A 25 -12.01 19.29 -4.35
CA LYS A 25 -12.81 18.39 -5.19
C LYS A 25 -12.18 18.06 -6.54
N GLU A 26 -11.08 18.72 -6.92
CA GLU A 26 -10.19 18.13 -7.91
C GLU A 26 -9.48 16.96 -7.25
N GLY A 27 -10.17 15.81 -7.26
CA GLY A 27 -9.56 14.55 -6.85
C GLY A 27 -8.25 14.42 -7.62
N VAL A 28 -7.15 14.24 -6.92
CA VAL A 28 -5.87 13.86 -7.52
C VAL A 28 -6.06 12.44 -8.05
N THR A 29 -6.71 12.33 -9.20
CA THR A 29 -6.84 11.07 -9.91
C THR A 29 -5.47 10.80 -10.49
N SER A 30 -4.75 9.84 -9.91
CA SER A 30 -3.55 9.27 -10.52
C SER A 30 -3.97 8.60 -11.83
N LEU A 31 -4.06 9.39 -12.91
CA LEU A 31 -4.21 8.84 -14.24
C LEU A 31 -2.91 8.10 -14.60
N PRO A 32 -3.01 6.92 -15.23
CA PRO A 32 -1.82 6.30 -15.80
C PRO A 32 -1.15 7.28 -16.77
N ILE A 33 0.18 7.30 -16.79
CA ILE A 33 0.93 8.09 -17.78
C ILE A 33 0.75 7.39 -19.13
N CYS A 34 -0.27 7.80 -19.87
CA CYS A 34 -0.62 7.22 -21.16
C CYS A 34 0.03 8.01 -22.30
N PRO A 35 0.68 7.34 -23.26
CA PRO A 35 1.09 8.00 -24.49
C PRO A 35 -0.15 8.42 -25.28
N ASN A 36 -0.22 9.70 -25.63
CA ASN A 36 -1.17 10.32 -26.57
C ASN A 36 -2.67 10.13 -26.30
N GLY A 37 -3.18 10.74 -25.22
CA GLY A 37 -4.57 11.23 -25.16
C GLY A 37 -5.67 10.21 -25.48
N SER A 38 -5.41 8.92 -25.27
CA SER A 38 -6.38 7.87 -25.56
C SER A 38 -7.50 7.92 -24.53
N ALA A 39 -8.75 7.97 -25.00
CA ALA A 39 -9.94 7.99 -24.14
C ALA A 39 -10.07 6.73 -23.25
N ASN A 40 -9.33 5.66 -23.58
CA ASN A 40 -9.29 4.39 -22.85
C ASN A 40 -7.86 4.12 -22.35
N CYS A 41 -7.40 4.95 -21.42
CA CYS A 41 -6.12 4.80 -20.74
C CYS A 41 -6.19 3.64 -19.73
N GLN A 42 -5.93 2.41 -20.19
CA GLN A 42 -5.92 1.21 -19.36
C GLN A 42 -4.50 0.62 -19.32
N VAL A 43 -3.98 0.43 -18.10
CA VAL A 43 -2.72 -0.30 -17.88
C VAL A 43 -2.94 -1.77 -18.20
N SER A 44 -2.04 -2.37 -18.99
CA SER A 44 -2.15 -3.79 -19.32
C SER A 44 -1.93 -4.67 -18.08
N LEU A 45 -2.55 -5.86 -18.04
CA LEU A 45 -2.34 -6.80 -16.94
C LEU A 45 -0.85 -7.17 -16.77
N GLY A 46 -0.11 -7.30 -17.88
CA GLY A 46 1.33 -7.58 -17.84
C GLY A 46 2.13 -6.45 -17.19
N GLU A 47 1.77 -5.19 -17.46
CA GLU A 47 2.42 -4.03 -16.84
C GLU A 47 2.05 -3.91 -15.34
N LEU A 48 0.83 -4.29 -14.95
CA LEU A 48 0.45 -4.38 -13.54
C LEU A 48 1.30 -5.42 -12.80
N PHE A 49 1.46 -6.62 -13.38
CA PHE A 49 2.31 -7.66 -12.80
C PHE A 49 3.79 -7.26 -12.75
N ASP A 50 4.33 -6.63 -13.80
CA ASP A 50 5.71 -6.15 -13.81
C ASP A 50 5.97 -5.13 -12.68
N ARG A 51 5.04 -4.19 -12.47
CA ARG A 51 5.11 -3.25 -11.35
C ARG A 51 5.01 -3.94 -10.00
N ALA A 52 4.06 -4.86 -9.83
CA ALA A 52 3.88 -5.59 -8.59
C ALA A 52 5.11 -6.42 -8.21
N VAL A 53 5.71 -7.13 -9.18
CA VAL A 53 6.93 -7.93 -8.98
C VAL A 53 8.13 -7.05 -8.63
N LYS A 54 8.30 -5.90 -9.31
CA LYS A 54 9.39 -4.96 -8.99
C LYS A 54 9.26 -4.42 -7.57
N LEU A 55 8.05 -4.06 -7.16
CA LEU A 55 7.78 -3.56 -5.80
C LEU A 55 8.00 -4.64 -4.75
N SER A 56 7.48 -5.86 -4.95
CA SER A 56 7.67 -6.95 -3.98
C SER A 56 9.14 -7.33 -3.82
N HIS A 57 9.90 -7.38 -4.92
CA HIS A 57 11.34 -7.60 -4.88
C HIS A 57 12.08 -6.50 -4.11
N TYR A 58 11.72 -5.23 -4.34
CA TYR A 58 12.34 -4.10 -3.63
C TYR A 58 12.02 -4.10 -2.14
N ILE A 59 10.77 -4.40 -1.76
CA ILE A 59 10.37 -4.53 -0.35
C ILE A 59 11.13 -5.68 0.33
N HIS A 60 11.26 -6.83 -0.33
CA HIS A 60 12.02 -7.96 0.20
C HIS A 60 13.51 -7.61 0.39
N PHE A 61 14.12 -6.94 -0.59
CA PHE A 61 15.50 -6.46 -0.50
C PHE A 61 15.68 -5.54 0.72
N LEU A 62 14.85 -4.50 0.85
CA LEU A 62 14.92 -3.58 2.00
C LEU A 62 14.68 -4.28 3.34
N SER A 63 13.75 -5.24 3.39
CA SER A 63 13.46 -6.00 4.60
C SER A 63 14.65 -6.87 5.01
N SER A 64 15.35 -7.44 4.04
CA SER A 64 16.56 -8.25 4.27
C SER A 64 17.72 -7.38 4.77
N GLU A 65 17.95 -6.22 4.15
CA GLU A 65 18.97 -5.27 4.60
C GLU A 65 18.69 -4.79 6.03
N MET A 66 17.44 -4.41 6.33
CA MET A 66 17.03 -4.00 7.68
C MET A 66 17.26 -5.12 8.71
N PHE A 67 16.91 -6.36 8.37
CA PHE A 67 17.16 -7.51 9.24
C PHE A 67 18.65 -7.72 9.50
N ASN A 68 19.48 -7.70 8.44
CA ASN A 68 20.92 -7.90 8.55
C ASN A 68 21.58 -6.80 9.39
N GLU A 69 21.23 -5.53 9.15
CA GLU A 69 21.72 -4.40 9.94
C GLU A 69 21.32 -4.50 11.41
N PHE A 70 20.08 -4.94 11.69
CA PHE A 70 19.62 -5.15 13.06
C PHE A 70 20.38 -6.30 13.73
N ASP A 71 20.55 -7.43 13.02
CA ASP A 71 21.21 -8.61 13.59
C ASP A 71 22.65 -8.30 13.96
N GLU A 72 23.43 -7.74 13.03
CA GLU A 72 24.83 -7.38 13.23
C GLU A 72 25.02 -6.42 14.42
N ARG A 73 24.15 -5.42 14.54
CA ARG A 73 24.30 -4.36 15.56
C ARG A 73 23.77 -4.77 16.93
N TYR A 74 22.69 -5.56 16.99
CA TYR A 74 21.91 -5.72 18.21
C TYR A 74 21.68 -7.16 18.66
N ALA A 75 21.70 -8.14 17.76
CA ALA A 75 21.25 -9.50 18.07
C ALA A 75 22.33 -10.59 17.94
N GLN A 76 23.39 -10.34 17.16
CA GLN A 76 24.46 -11.29 16.91
C GLN A 76 25.10 -11.78 18.23
N GLY A 77 25.23 -13.10 18.36
CA GLY A 77 25.80 -13.75 19.55
C GLY A 77 24.91 -13.76 20.80
N ARG A 78 23.67 -13.24 20.73
CA ARG A 78 22.75 -13.14 21.88
C ARG A 78 21.64 -14.20 21.88
N GLY A 79 21.62 -15.08 20.89
CA GLY A 79 20.67 -16.19 20.82
C GLY A 79 19.22 -15.76 20.57
N PHE A 80 18.96 -14.59 19.97
CA PHE A 80 17.60 -14.16 19.68
C PHE A 80 16.90 -15.01 18.61
N ILE A 81 17.66 -15.61 17.68
CA ILE A 81 17.12 -16.50 16.63
C ILE A 81 16.33 -17.68 17.23
N THR A 82 16.79 -18.27 18.34
CA THR A 82 16.09 -19.41 18.95
C THR A 82 14.72 -19.03 19.53
N LYS A 83 14.52 -17.75 19.90
CA LYS A 83 13.24 -17.22 20.36
C LYS A 83 12.27 -16.89 19.22
N ALA A 84 12.79 -16.75 17.99
CA ALA A 84 11.99 -16.40 16.83
C ALA A 84 11.34 -17.61 16.14
N VAL A 85 11.73 -18.84 16.52
CA VAL A 85 11.18 -20.08 15.95
C VAL A 85 9.66 -20.09 16.11
N ASN A 86 8.94 -20.23 14.98
CA ASN A 86 7.48 -20.23 14.91
C ASN A 86 6.81 -18.98 15.52
N GLY A 87 7.54 -17.85 15.60
CA GLY A 87 7.05 -16.60 16.19
C GLY A 87 6.24 -15.70 15.24
N CYS A 88 6.06 -16.11 13.97
CA CYS A 88 5.36 -15.31 12.97
C CYS A 88 3.84 -15.39 13.16
N HIS A 89 3.16 -14.23 13.14
CA HIS A 89 1.70 -14.16 13.26
C HIS A 89 0.95 -14.76 12.06
N THR A 90 1.62 -14.94 10.92
CA THR A 90 1.10 -15.55 9.69
C THR A 90 1.27 -17.06 9.63
N SER A 91 1.88 -17.70 10.64
CA SER A 91 2.16 -19.14 10.65
C SER A 91 0.92 -20.04 10.58
N SER A 92 -0.26 -19.53 10.91
CA SER A 92 -1.54 -20.24 10.77
C SER A 92 -2.10 -20.24 9.35
N LEU A 93 -1.56 -19.41 8.45
CA LEU A 93 -1.99 -19.37 7.05
C LEU A 93 -1.41 -20.56 6.30
N THR A 94 -2.24 -21.21 5.48
CA THR A 94 -1.79 -22.28 4.59
C THR A 94 -1.13 -21.68 3.36
N THR A 95 0.19 -21.51 3.40
CA THR A 95 1.01 -21.07 2.26
C THR A 95 1.69 -22.27 1.60
N PRO A 96 1.84 -22.30 0.27
CA PRO A 96 2.64 -23.33 -0.38
C PRO A 96 4.11 -23.23 0.07
N GLU A 97 4.69 -24.34 0.50
CA GLU A 97 6.09 -24.38 1.00
C GLU A 97 7.09 -24.79 -0.10
N ASP A 98 6.59 -25.32 -1.21
CA ASP A 98 7.40 -25.79 -2.34
C ASP A 98 6.74 -25.49 -3.69
N LYS A 99 7.47 -25.81 -4.78
CA LYS A 99 7.04 -25.54 -6.15
C LYS A 99 5.81 -26.37 -6.52
N GLU A 100 5.80 -27.64 -6.15
CA GLU A 100 4.74 -28.59 -6.50
C GLU A 100 3.41 -28.15 -5.87
N GLN A 101 3.42 -27.74 -4.61
CA GLN A 101 2.29 -27.14 -3.92
C GLN A 101 1.83 -25.85 -4.59
N ALA A 102 2.76 -24.94 -4.90
CA ALA A 102 2.44 -23.66 -5.55
C ALA A 102 1.79 -23.85 -6.95
N GLN A 103 2.23 -24.86 -7.70
CA GLN A 103 1.68 -25.17 -9.02
C GLN A 103 0.31 -25.85 -8.98
N GLN A 104 -0.05 -26.48 -7.85
CA GLN A 104 -1.35 -27.13 -7.67
C GLN A 104 -2.45 -26.18 -7.19
N ILE A 105 -2.09 -25.02 -6.62
CA ILE A 105 -3.05 -24.03 -6.13
C ILE A 105 -3.71 -23.29 -7.30
N HIS A 106 -5.02 -23.11 -7.22
CA HIS A 106 -5.76 -22.29 -8.18
C HIS A 106 -5.29 -20.82 -8.13
N HIS A 107 -5.13 -20.18 -9.28
CA HIS A 107 -4.56 -18.83 -9.37
C HIS A 107 -5.34 -17.77 -8.56
N GLU A 108 -6.65 -17.92 -8.46
CA GLU A 108 -7.53 -17.09 -7.63
C GLU A 108 -7.27 -17.27 -6.12
N ASP A 109 -7.06 -18.50 -5.66
CA ASP A 109 -6.67 -18.78 -4.28
C ASP A 109 -5.27 -18.27 -3.97
N LEU A 110 -4.32 -18.41 -4.92
CA LEU A 110 -2.97 -17.89 -4.78
C LEU A 110 -2.97 -16.36 -4.63
N LEU A 111 -3.81 -15.66 -5.39
CA LEU A 111 -3.97 -14.21 -5.28
C LEU A 111 -4.63 -13.77 -3.97
N ASN A 112 -5.48 -14.60 -3.36
CA ASN A 112 -6.11 -14.28 -2.08
C ASN A 112 -5.16 -14.47 -0.88
N ILE A 113 -4.08 -15.21 -1.04
CA ILE A 113 -3.03 -15.40 -0.01
C ILE A 113 -2.08 -14.20 0.05
N VAL A 114 -1.89 -13.49 -1.07
CA VAL A 114 -0.98 -12.33 -1.21
C VAL A 114 -1.67 -11.03 -0.82
#